data_AF-A0A1W9TH62-F1
#
_entry.id   AF-A0A1W9TH62-F1
#
_cell.length_a   1.000
_cell.length_b   1.000
_cell.length_c   1.000
_cell.angle_alpha   90.00
_cell.angle_beta   90.00
_cell.angle_gamma   90.00
#
_symmetry.space_group_name_H-M   'P 1'
#
loop_
_entity.id
_entity.type
_entity.pdbx_description
1 polymer ?
#
loop_
_entity_poly.entity_id
_entity_poly.type
_entity_poly.pdbx_seq_one_letter_code
_entity_poly.pdbx_strand_id
1 'polypeptide(L)'
;MNWRNKMKDYFLIVNPHSSGSKAIKLWPIIKEHLKNEGFDFDYSLTEGRMHAYQLTIEAIKKGYRYIIGVGGDGTINEIVNGLFNQTFVNPEEIVIGSIPTGTGNDWGKSIGIPNDYMEAIRVIKRNNVIIQDVGKVEYYENNEKVGRWDLQI
;
A
#
# COMPACT_ATOMS: atom_id res chain seq x y z
N MET A 1 -0.14 -34.07 9.40
CA MET A 1 0.18 -33.26 8.21
C MET A 1 -0.92 -32.19 8.06
N ASN A 2 -0.71 -30.98 8.61
CA ASN A 2 -1.70 -29.89 8.53
C ASN A 2 -1.46 -29.10 7.23
N TRP A 3 -2.31 -29.29 6.22
CA TRP A 3 -2.23 -28.65 4.90
C TRP A 3 -2.91 -27.27 4.84
N ARG A 4 -3.09 -26.59 5.99
CA ARG A 4 -3.67 -25.23 6.00
C ARG A 4 -2.82 -24.33 5.10
N ASN A 5 -3.42 -23.79 4.05
CA ASN A 5 -2.85 -22.71 3.24
C ASN A 5 -2.32 -21.65 4.22
N LYS A 6 -0.99 -21.56 4.35
CA LYS A 6 -0.37 -20.52 5.16
C LYS A 6 -0.74 -19.20 4.49
N MET A 7 -1.30 -18.28 5.26
CA MET A 7 -1.53 -16.93 4.78
C MET A 7 -0.19 -16.34 4.37
N LYS A 8 -0.14 -15.75 3.19
CA LYS A 8 1.08 -15.13 2.68
C LYS A 8 1.41 -13.92 3.53
N ASP A 9 2.69 -13.56 3.56
CA ASP A 9 3.17 -12.52 4.47
C ASP A 9 2.70 -11.12 4.03
N TYR A 10 2.60 -10.88 2.72
CA TYR A 10 2.29 -9.57 2.14
C TYR A 10 1.00 -9.55 1.31
N PHE A 11 0.29 -8.42 1.33
CA PHE A 11 -0.79 -8.12 0.40
C PHE A 11 -0.48 -6.88 -0.42
N LEU A 12 -0.44 -7.02 -1.75
CA LEU A 12 -0.13 -5.95 -2.68
C LEU A 12 -1.40 -5.35 -3.29
N ILE A 13 -1.53 -4.03 -3.20
CA ILE A 13 -2.60 -3.28 -3.85
C ILE A 13 -1.98 -2.56 -5.05
N VAL A 14 -2.33 -3.01 -6.24
CA VAL A 14 -1.69 -2.57 -7.49
C VAL A 14 -2.63 -1.63 -8.22
N ASN A 15 -2.19 -0.39 -8.47
CA ASN A 15 -2.91 0.55 -9.30
C ASN A 15 -2.43 0.47 -10.76
N PRO A 16 -3.10 -0.25 -11.66
CA PRO A 16 -2.65 -0.37 -13.05
C PRO A 16 -2.65 0.97 -13.81
N HIS A 17 -3.49 1.92 -13.38
CA HIS A 17 -3.68 3.19 -14.07
C HIS A 17 -2.79 4.32 -13.56
N SER A 18 -1.91 4.07 -12.59
CA SER A 18 -0.95 5.07 -12.15
C SER A 18 0.02 5.46 -13.27
N SER A 19 0.49 6.71 -13.21
CA SER A 19 1.56 7.23 -14.06
C SER A 19 1.30 7.10 -15.57
N GLY A 20 0.05 7.33 -15.99
CA GLY A 20 -0.34 7.27 -17.40
C GLY A 20 -0.31 5.84 -17.96
N SER A 21 -0.78 4.86 -17.19
CA SER A 21 -0.83 3.44 -17.57
C SER A 21 0.54 2.75 -17.71
N LYS A 22 1.63 3.39 -17.24
CA LYS A 22 2.95 2.76 -17.16
C LYS A 22 2.95 1.56 -16.22
N ALA A 23 2.17 1.63 -15.14
CA ALA A 23 2.08 0.56 -14.15
C ALA A 23 1.54 -0.75 -14.72
N ILE A 24 0.63 -0.72 -15.70
CA ILE A 24 0.18 -1.94 -16.42
C ILE A 24 1.36 -2.71 -17.02
N LYS A 25 2.32 -2.00 -17.63
CA LYS A 25 3.49 -2.61 -18.27
C LYS A 25 4.55 -3.04 -17.26
N LEU A 26 4.69 -2.28 -16.16
CA LEU A 26 5.67 -2.58 -15.12
C LEU A 26 5.22 -3.70 -14.18
N TRP A 27 3.93 -3.87 -13.94
CA TRP A 27 3.44 -4.83 -12.95
C TRP A 27 3.92 -6.27 -13.21
N PRO A 28 3.87 -6.84 -14.44
CA PRO A 28 4.42 -8.17 -14.69
C PRO A 28 5.90 -8.29 -14.29
N ILE A 29 6.70 -7.26 -14.57
CA ILE A 29 8.14 -7.20 -14.27
C ILE A 29 8.36 -7.10 -12.75
N ILE A 30 7.63 -6.21 -12.08
CA ILE A 30 7.66 -6.02 -10.63
C ILE A 30 7.25 -7.33 -9.92
N LYS A 31 6.18 -7.96 -10.39
CA LYS A 31 5.66 -9.23 -9.85
C LYS A 31 6.67 -10.35 -9.99
N GLU A 32 7.34 -10.46 -11.13
CA GLU A 32 8.41 -11.45 -11.34
C GLU A 32 9.61 -11.15 -10.43
N HIS A 33 10.02 -9.89 -10.33
CA HIS A 33 11.13 -9.49 -9.46
C HIS A 33 10.85 -9.78 -7.98
N LEU A 34 9.65 -9.47 -7.48
CA LEU A 34 9.23 -9.82 -6.11
C LEU A 34 9.31 -11.33 -5.85
N LYS A 35 8.87 -12.16 -6.80
CA LYS A 35 8.99 -13.62 -6.69
C LYS A 35 10.45 -14.06 -6.63
N ASN A 36 11.30 -13.51 -7.50
CA ASN A 36 12.72 -13.84 -7.55
C ASN A 36 13.45 -13.39 -6.26
N GLU A 37 12.98 -12.30 -5.64
CA GLU A 37 13.47 -11.83 -4.34
C GLU A 37 12.92 -12.65 -3.15
N GLY A 38 12.01 -13.60 -3.39
CA GLY A 38 11.50 -14.53 -2.38
C GLY A 38 10.30 -14.01 -1.59
N PHE A 39 9.59 -12.99 -2.08
CA PHE A 39 8.37 -12.50 -1.44
C PHE A 39 7.23 -13.52 -1.57
N ASP A 40 6.59 -13.83 -0.45
CA ASP A 40 5.32 -14.57 -0.42
C ASP A 40 4.16 -13.59 -0.30
N PHE A 41 3.45 -13.37 -1.40
CA PHE A 41 2.41 -12.33 -1.46
C PHE A 41 1.15 -12.72 -2.25
N ASP A 42 0.02 -12.18 -1.81
CA ASP A 42 -1.20 -12.04 -2.60
C ASP A 42 -1.32 -10.61 -3.14
N TYR A 43 -2.16 -10.40 -4.16
CA TYR A 43 -2.36 -9.08 -4.71
C TYR A 43 -3.76 -8.89 -5.31
N SER A 44 -4.21 -7.63 -5.37
CA SER A 44 -5.40 -7.21 -6.10
C SER A 44 -5.10 -5.98 -6.95
N LEU A 45 -5.73 -5.91 -8.12
CA LEU A 45 -5.69 -4.73 -8.98
C LEU A 45 -6.81 -3.77 -8.55
N THR A 46 -6.51 -2.48 -8.46
CA THR A 46 -7.56 -1.48 -8.29
C THR A 46 -8.34 -1.30 -9.59
N GLU A 47 -9.60 -0.88 -9.47
CA GLU A 47 -10.54 -0.71 -10.59
C GLU A 47 -10.89 0.77 -10.80
N GLY A 48 -10.52 1.63 -9.86
CA GLY A 48 -10.84 3.05 -9.89
C GLY A 48 -10.51 3.72 -8.56
N ARG A 49 -11.01 4.95 -8.42
CA ARG A 49 -10.88 5.74 -7.19
C ARG A 49 -11.48 5.00 -6.00
N MET A 50 -10.84 5.14 -4.85
CA MET A 50 -11.23 4.55 -3.57
C MET A 50 -11.17 3.01 -3.51
N HIS A 51 -10.75 2.33 -4.59
CA HIS A 51 -10.66 0.86 -4.54
C HIS A 51 -9.44 0.41 -3.71
N ALA A 52 -8.34 1.16 -3.66
CA ALA A 52 -7.22 0.79 -2.77
C ALA A 52 -7.61 0.92 -1.29
N TYR A 53 -8.44 1.90 -0.96
CA TYR A 53 -9.05 2.04 0.36
C TYR A 53 -9.86 0.80 0.76
N GLN A 54 -10.75 0.34 -0.13
CA GLN A 54 -11.59 -0.85 0.12
C GLN A 54 -10.73 -2.12 0.26
N LEU A 55 -9.78 -2.32 -0.65
CA LEU A 55 -8.87 -3.47 -0.63
C LEU A 55 -8.01 -3.51 0.63
N THR A 56 -7.62 -2.35 1.17
CA THR A 56 -6.87 -2.28 2.43
C THR A 56 -7.68 -2.81 3.60
N ILE A 57 -8.93 -2.36 3.73
CA ILE A 57 -9.85 -2.80 4.78
C ILE A 57 -10.07 -4.32 4.68
N GLU A 58 -10.30 -4.83 3.47
CA GLU A 58 -10.47 -6.26 3.24
C GLU A 58 -9.22 -7.09 3.57
N ALA A 59 -8.04 -6.61 3.18
CA ALA A 59 -6.78 -7.30 3.44
C ALA A 59 -6.51 -7.39 4.95
N ILE A 60 -6.70 -6.29 5.68
CA ILE A 60 -6.53 -6.24 7.13
C ILE A 60 -7.51 -7.21 7.82
N LYS A 61 -8.79 -7.19 7.38
CA LYS A 61 -9.82 -8.12 7.87
C LYS A 61 -9.47 -9.59 7.62
N LYS A 62 -8.84 -9.89 6.48
CA LYS A 62 -8.37 -11.24 6.13
C LYS A 62 -7.16 -11.69 6.95
N GLY A 63 -6.49 -10.78 7.66
CA GLY A 63 -5.37 -11.08 8.55
C GLY A 63 -4.01 -10.56 8.07
N TYR A 64 -3.96 -9.85 6.94
CA TYR A 64 -2.70 -9.27 6.46
C TYR A 64 -2.23 -8.14 7.39
N ARG A 65 -0.90 -8.08 7.58
CA ARG A 65 -0.22 -7.04 8.39
C ARG A 65 0.80 -6.24 7.59
N TYR A 66 1.28 -6.77 6.47
CA TYR A 66 2.11 -6.04 5.53
C TYR A 66 1.30 -5.71 4.28
N ILE A 67 0.98 -4.42 4.11
CA ILE A 67 0.23 -3.91 2.96
C ILE A 67 1.17 -3.10 2.09
N ILE A 68 1.33 -3.49 0.81
CA ILE A 68 2.23 -2.80 -0.12
C ILE A 68 1.43 -2.16 -1.24
N GLY A 69 1.54 -0.84 -1.40
CA GLY A 69 0.99 -0.12 -2.54
C GLY A 69 1.93 -0.15 -3.74
N VAL A 70 1.47 -0.61 -4.90
CA VAL A 70 2.20 -0.52 -6.17
C VAL A 70 1.52 0.56 -7.02
N GLY A 71 2.09 1.76 -7.01
CA GLY A 71 1.38 2.95 -7.50
C GLY A 71 2.16 4.24 -7.33
N GLY A 72 1.44 5.33 -7.06
CA GLY A 72 2.00 6.61 -6.61
C GLY A 72 1.30 7.10 -5.34
N ASP A 73 1.52 8.37 -4.97
CA ASP A 73 1.06 8.92 -3.68
C ASP A 73 -0.46 8.79 -3.46
N GLY A 74 -1.29 8.94 -4.50
CA GLY A 74 -2.73 8.74 -4.39
C GLY A 74 -3.13 7.31 -3.99
N THR A 75 -2.40 6.30 -4.44
CA THR A 75 -2.61 4.90 -4.03
C THR A 75 -2.24 4.71 -2.57
N ILE A 76 -1.13 5.30 -2.11
CA ILE A 76 -0.73 5.26 -0.70
C ILE A 76 -1.73 6.02 0.18
N ASN A 77 -2.22 7.17 -0.26
CA ASN A 77 -3.22 7.95 0.46
C ASN A 77 -4.53 7.16 0.66
N GLU A 78 -5.01 6.47 -0.39
CA GLU A 78 -6.18 5.59 -0.26
C GLU A 78 -5.92 4.43 0.73
N ILE A 79 -4.73 3.83 0.71
CA ILE A 79 -4.33 2.78 1.67
C ILE A 79 -4.35 3.30 3.10
N VAL A 80 -3.73 4.45 3.36
CA VAL A 80 -3.69 5.08 4.69
C VAL A 80 -5.11 5.37 5.19
N ASN A 81 -5.97 5.95 4.35
CA ASN A 81 -7.36 6.18 4.74
C ASN A 81 -8.10 4.86 5.05
N GLY A 82 -7.80 3.78 4.31
CA GLY A 82 -8.35 2.44 4.60
C GLY A 82 -7.86 1.89 5.95
N LEU A 83 -6.57 2.04 6.24
CA LEU A 83 -5.94 1.64 7.50
C LEU A 83 -6.56 2.32 8.72
N PHE A 84 -6.82 3.63 8.64
CA PHE A 84 -7.38 4.38 9.77
C PHE A 84 -8.91 4.33 9.85
N ASN A 85 -9.60 3.84 8.83
CA ASN A 85 -11.06 3.67 8.86
C ASN A 85 -11.53 2.25 9.23
N GLN A 86 -10.63 1.26 9.22
CA GLN A 86 -10.96 -0.06 9.75
C GLN A 86 -10.95 -0.08 11.29
N THR A 87 -11.64 -1.05 11.88
CA THR A 87 -11.79 -1.21 13.35
C THR A 87 -11.38 -2.59 13.85
N PHE A 88 -10.70 -3.38 13.02
CA PHE A 88 -10.33 -4.77 13.30
C PHE A 88 -9.05 -4.90 14.14
N VAL A 89 -8.08 -4.01 13.92
CA VAL A 89 -6.75 -4.04 14.57
C VAL A 89 -6.27 -2.63 14.85
N ASN A 90 -5.30 -2.49 15.76
CA ASN A 90 -4.62 -1.22 15.96
C ASN A 90 -3.82 -0.87 14.68
N PRO A 91 -3.92 0.37 14.14
CA PRO A 91 -3.12 0.80 12.99
C PRO A 91 -1.61 0.54 13.13
N GLU A 92 -1.05 0.58 14.35
CA GLU A 92 0.37 0.29 14.62
C GLU A 92 0.77 -1.17 14.32
N GLU A 93 -0.19 -2.09 14.19
CA GLU A 93 0.05 -3.48 13.79
C GLU A 93 0.25 -3.64 12.28
N ILE A 94 0.02 -2.58 11.49
CA ILE A 94 0.08 -2.60 10.03
C ILE A 94 1.32 -1.87 9.54
N VAL A 95 2.11 -2.57 8.75
CA VAL A 95 3.25 -2.00 8.03
C VAL A 95 2.83 -1.69 6.60
N ILE A 96 3.01 -0.43 6.19
CA ILE A 96 2.76 0.02 4.82
C ILE A 96 4.08 0.11 4.06
N GLY A 97 4.14 -0.52 2.88
CA GLY A 97 5.22 -0.36 1.92
C GLY A 97 4.75 0.33 0.64
N SER A 98 5.68 0.93 -0.11
CA SER A 98 5.42 1.51 -1.43
C SER A 98 6.41 1.00 -2.47
N ILE A 99 5.88 0.60 -3.63
CA ILE A 99 6.64 0.31 -4.84
C ILE A 99 6.22 1.35 -5.89
N PRO A 100 7.06 2.37 -6.17
CA PRO A 100 6.74 3.42 -7.11
C PRO A 100 6.66 2.89 -8.55
N THR A 101 5.68 3.39 -9.31
CA THR A 101 5.49 3.03 -10.74
C THR A 101 5.61 4.22 -11.70
N GLY A 102 5.98 5.39 -11.17
CA GLY A 102 6.30 6.56 -11.97
C GLY A 102 7.02 7.63 -11.16
N THR A 103 6.86 8.90 -11.56
CA THR A 103 7.71 9.99 -11.08
C THR A 103 7.23 10.66 -9.78
N GLY A 104 5.95 10.52 -9.46
CA GLY A 104 5.32 11.02 -8.23
C GLY A 104 5.37 9.95 -7.14
N ASN A 105 6.23 10.17 -6.14
CA ASN A 105 6.41 9.35 -4.94
C ASN A 105 7.03 10.28 -3.88
N ASP A 106 6.39 11.42 -3.66
CA ASP A 106 6.97 12.46 -2.81
C ASP A 106 6.94 12.03 -1.34
N TRP A 107 5.89 11.30 -0.93
CA TRP A 107 5.87 10.65 0.38
C TRP A 107 7.00 9.62 0.52
N GLY A 108 7.15 8.71 -0.45
CA GLY A 108 8.19 7.70 -0.37
C GLY A 108 9.59 8.31 -0.26
N LYS A 109 9.87 9.40 -1.00
CA LYS A 109 11.14 10.13 -0.89
C LYS A 109 11.36 10.73 0.50
N SER A 110 10.33 11.30 1.13
CA SER A 110 10.47 11.94 2.45
C SER A 110 10.87 10.93 3.53
N ILE A 111 10.50 9.66 3.37
CA ILE A 111 10.85 8.56 4.27
C ILE A 111 11.97 7.63 3.76
N GLY A 112 12.66 8.01 2.67
CA GLY A 112 13.82 7.27 2.16
C GLY A 112 13.52 6.06 1.28
N ILE A 113 12.29 5.90 0.77
CA ILE A 113 11.94 4.92 -0.25
C ILE A 113 12.42 5.43 -1.63
N PRO A 114 13.31 4.69 -2.32
CA PRO A 114 13.79 5.05 -3.65
C PRO A 114 12.67 5.06 -4.70
N ASN A 115 12.82 5.88 -5.74
CA ASN A 115 11.89 5.91 -6.88
C ASN A 115 12.04 4.73 -7.83
N ASP A 116 13.18 4.04 -7.81
CA ASP A 116 13.37 2.81 -8.59
C ASP A 116 12.68 1.64 -7.89
N TYR A 117 11.83 0.90 -8.61
CA TYR A 117 11.05 -0.18 -8.02
C TYR A 117 11.91 -1.34 -7.52
N MET A 118 13.07 -1.61 -8.12
CA MET A 118 13.97 -2.67 -7.66
C MET A 118 14.62 -2.26 -6.34
N GLU A 119 15.08 -1.01 -6.23
CA GLU A 119 15.62 -0.49 -4.96
C GLU A 119 14.54 -0.40 -3.87
N ALA A 120 13.31 0.01 -4.21
CA ALA A 120 12.19 0.01 -3.27
C ALA A 120 11.89 -1.42 -2.74
N ILE A 121 11.89 -2.42 -3.62
CA ILE A 121 11.73 -3.83 -3.22
C ILE A 121 12.85 -4.27 -2.26
N ARG A 122 14.10 -3.87 -2.51
CA ARG A 122 15.21 -4.15 -1.59
C ARG A 122 15.02 -3.49 -0.23
N VAL A 123 14.50 -2.27 -0.17
CA VAL A 123 14.18 -1.59 1.10
C VAL A 123 13.11 -2.36 1.86
N ILE A 124 12.02 -2.76 1.19
CA ILE A 124 10.95 -3.57 1.79
C ILE A 124 11.53 -4.89 2.33
N LYS A 125 12.39 -5.56 1.57
CA LYS A 125 13.01 -6.84 1.96
C LYS A 125 13.87 -6.73 3.21
N ARG A 126 14.54 -5.59 3.43
CA ARG A 126 15.33 -5.34 4.66
C ARG A 126 14.45 -5.22 5.90
N ASN A 127 13.16 -4.93 5.73
CA ASN A 127 12.18 -4.83 6.81
C ASN A 127 12.60 -3.84 7.93
N ASN A 128 13.25 -2.74 7.55
CA ASN A 128 13.55 -1.63 8.45
C ASN A 128 12.31 -0.73 8.53
N VAL A 129 11.47 -0.96 9.55
CA VAL A 129 10.23 -0.22 9.76
C VAL A 129 10.49 1.05 10.57
N ILE A 130 9.82 2.14 10.20
CA ILE A 130 9.79 3.39 10.95
C ILE A 130 8.36 3.70 11.41
N ILE A 131 8.22 4.50 12.45
CA ILE A 131 6.93 5.08 12.85
C ILE A 131 6.75 6.38 12.09
N GLN A 132 5.56 6.57 11.53
CA GLN A 132 5.20 7.75 10.75
C GLN A 132 3.95 8.42 11.32
N ASP A 133 4.04 9.71 11.59
CA ASP A 133 2.88 10.51 12.00
C ASP A 133 1.90 10.73 10.84
N VAL A 134 0.61 10.74 11.16
CA VAL A 134 -0.48 10.95 10.20
C VAL A 134 -1.40 12.04 10.72
N GLY A 135 -1.68 13.04 9.88
CA GLY A 135 -2.61 14.11 10.20
C GLY A 135 -4.05 13.70 9.92
N LYS A 136 -4.99 14.09 10.79
CA LYS A 136 -6.43 13.94 10.55
C LYS A 136 -7.06 15.30 10.27
N VAL A 137 -7.75 15.42 9.14
CA VAL A 137 -8.57 16.58 8.80
C VAL A 137 -10.04 16.19 8.92
N GLU A 138 -10.81 16.97 9.66
CA GLU A 138 -12.26 16.80 9.77
C GLU A 138 -12.98 18.00 9.16
N TYR A 139 -13.94 17.74 8.29
CA TYR A 139 -14.73 18.78 7.61
C TYR A 139 -16.15 18.30 7.37
N TYR A 140 -17.04 19.20 6.94
CA TYR A 140 -18.41 18.85 6.59
C TYR A 140 -18.58 18.78 5.07
N GLU A 141 -19.15 17.69 4.58
CA GLU A 141 -19.55 17.49 3.19
C GLU A 141 -21.01 17.08 3.18
N ASN A 142 -21.88 17.82 2.48
CA ASN A 142 -23.34 17.56 2.46
C ASN A 142 -23.99 17.44 3.86
N ASN A 143 -23.56 18.26 4.82
CA ASN A 143 -23.94 18.23 6.25
C ASN A 143 -23.51 16.96 7.01
N GLU A 144 -22.71 16.10 6.42
CA GLU A 144 -22.10 14.95 7.10
C GLU A 144 -20.67 15.28 7.50
N LYS A 145 -20.28 14.91 8.72
CA LYS A 145 -18.91 15.07 9.20
C LYS A 145 -18.04 13.98 8.58
N VAL A 146 -17.05 14.38 7.79
CA VAL A 146 -16.09 13.50 7.12
C VAL A 146 -14.71 13.68 7.76
N GLY A 147 -14.00 12.57 7.99
CA GLY A 147 -12.61 12.55 8.41
C GLY A 147 -11.71 11.99 7.31
N ARG A 148 -10.61 12.66 7.01
CA ARG A 148 -9.56 12.16 6.11
C ARG A 148 -8.21 12.17 6.81
N TRP A 149 -7.38 11.20 6.45
CA TRP A 149 -6.03 11.03 6.98
C TRP A 149 -5.02 11.32 5.89
N ASP A 150 -4.04 12.15 6.20
CA ASP A 150 -2.98 12.56 5.27
C ASP A 150 -1.60 12.31 5.88
N LEU A 151 -0.71 11.78 5.06
CA LEU A 151 0.70 11.63 5.39
C LEU A 151 1.35 13.01 5.33
N GLN A 152 2.04 13.40 6.39
CA GLN A 152 2.88 14.60 6.35
C GLN A 152 4.12 14.28 5.48
N ILE A 153 4.28 15.05 4.41
CA ILE A 153 5.41 14.96 3.46
C ILE A 153 6.40 16.08 3.79
#